data_AF-A0A1T4UG22-F1
#
_entry.id   AF-A0A1T4UG22-F1
#
_cell.length_a   1.000
_cell.length_b   1.000
_cell.length_c   1.000
_cell.angle_alpha   90.00
_cell.angle_beta   90.00
_cell.angle_gamma   90.00
#
_symmetry.space_group_name_H-M   'P 1'
#
loop_
_entity.id
_entity.type
_entity.pdbx_description
1 polymer ?
#
loop_
_entity_poly.entity_id
_entity_poly.type
_entity_poly.pdbx_seq_one_letter_code
_entity_poly.pdbx_strand_id
1 'polypeptide(L)' 'MRFTLLAVTVLTLSACTDYDPIPVSQCNKVVSHAQKVLGALAPSANELMSQCKSASDSERGCVIASSKKGQLAQCL' A
#
# COMPACT_ATOMS: atom_id res chain seq x y z
N MET A 1 22.45 -42.09 8.95
CA MET A 1 21.30 -41.16 9.08
C MET A 1 21.78 -39.78 8.66
N ARG A 2 21.43 -39.34 7.44
CA ARG A 2 21.84 -38.04 6.87
C ARG A 2 20.92 -36.96 7.44
N PHE A 3 21.44 -36.08 8.30
CA PHE A 3 20.74 -34.87 8.73
C PHE A 3 21.09 -33.74 7.76
N THR A 4 20.25 -33.58 6.73
CA THR A 4 20.35 -32.46 5.79
C THR A 4 19.87 -31.20 6.52
N LEU A 5 20.81 -30.34 6.93
CA LEU A 5 20.56 -29.00 7.45
C LEU A 5 20.00 -28.13 6.31
N LEU A 6 18.67 -28.00 6.25
CA LEU A 6 18.01 -27.03 5.38
C LEU A 6 18.10 -25.65 6.05
N ALA A 7 19.06 -24.84 5.61
CA ALA A 7 19.11 -23.43 5.99
C ALA A 7 17.91 -22.71 5.36
N VAL A 8 16.83 -22.56 6.13
CA VAL A 8 15.69 -21.70 5.77
C VAL A 8 16.14 -20.27 5.98
N THR A 9 16.67 -19.66 4.92
CA THR A 9 16.92 -18.22 4.86
C THR A 9 15.55 -17.52 4.89
N VAL A 10 15.08 -17.16 6.08
CA VAL A 10 13.92 -16.28 6.23
C VAL A 10 14.37 -14.92 5.70
N LEU A 11 14.04 -14.65 4.44
CA LEU A 11 14.09 -13.31 3.87
C LEU A 11 13.04 -12.48 4.61
N THR A 12 13.39 -11.96 5.78
CA THR A 12 12.66 -10.87 6.40
C THR A 12 12.88 -9.66 5.49
N LEU A 13 12.03 -9.53 4.47
CA LEU A 13 11.90 -8.30 3.72
C LEU A 13 11.27 -7.28 4.67
N SER A 14 12.09 -6.72 5.56
CA SER A 14 11.74 -5.55 6.33
C SER A 14 11.57 -4.41 5.34
N ALA A 15 10.35 -4.28 4.81
CA ALA A 15 9.92 -3.06 4.16
C ALA A 15 9.85 -1.99 5.26
N CYS A 16 11.01 -1.44 5.65
CA CYS A 16 11.11 -0.18 6.34
C CYS A 16 10.71 0.91 5.33
N THR A 17 9.46 0.88 4.89
CA THR A 17 8.93 1.90 3.99
C THR A 17 8.32 2.97 4.86
N ASP A 18 9.20 3.84 5.37
CA ASP A 18 8.78 5.14 5.85
C ASP A 18 8.41 5.95 4.60
N TYR A 19 7.13 5.89 4.23
CA TYR A 19 6.60 6.66 3.11
C TYR A 19 6.43 8.10 3.54
N ASP A 20 6.76 9.05 2.66
CA ASP A 20 6.50 10.47 2.92
C ASP A 20 5.04 10.66 3.34
N PRO A 21 4.77 11.21 4.54
CA PRO A 21 3.42 11.35 5.05
C PRO A 21 2.62 12.32 4.19
N ILE A 22 1.41 11.92 3.82
CA ILE A 22 0.51 12.72 2.98
C ILE A 22 -0.69 13.16 3.82
N PRO A 23 -0.95 14.47 3.97
CA PRO A 23 -2.06 14.97 4.77
C PRO A 23 -3.42 14.61 4.15
N VAL A 24 -4.45 14.49 4.98
CA VAL A 24 -5.84 14.20 4.57
C VAL A 24 -6.39 15.19 3.52
N SER A 25 -5.90 16.42 3.50
CA SER A 25 -6.27 17.44 2.50
C SER A 25 -5.90 17.04 1.07
N GLN A 26 -4.98 16.09 0.88
CA GLN A 26 -4.59 15.56 -0.41
C GLN A 26 -5.36 14.29 -0.82
N CYS A 27 -6.43 13.91 -0.13
CA CYS A 27 -7.17 12.69 -0.45
C CYS A 27 -7.68 12.61 -1.89
N ASN A 28 -8.00 13.72 -2.55
CA ASN A 28 -8.36 13.72 -3.98
C ASN A 28 -7.22 13.14 -4.85
N LYS A 29 -5.97 13.47 -4.53
CA LYS A 29 -4.78 12.95 -5.22
C LYS A 29 -4.60 11.45 -4.94
N VAL A 30 -4.77 11.04 -3.68
CA VAL A 30 -4.65 9.64 -3.25
C VAL A 30 -5.69 8.76 -3.94
N VAL A 31 -6.96 9.19 -3.95
CA VAL A 31 -8.06 8.46 -4.62
C VAL A 31 -7.82 8.36 -6.12
N SER A 32 -7.43 9.46 -6.77
CA SER A 32 -7.15 9.45 -8.22
C SER A 32 -6.01 8.49 -8.56
N HIS A 33 -4.97 8.45 -7.73
CA HIS A 33 -3.85 7.52 -7.90
C HIS A 33 -4.27 6.07 -7.70
N ALA A 34 -5.01 5.77 -6.63
CA ALA A 34 -5.52 4.42 -6.36
C ALA A 34 -6.41 3.92 -7.51
N GLN A 35 -7.32 4.76 -8.02
CA GLN A 35 -8.15 4.42 -9.18
C GLN A 35 -7.31 4.11 -10.42
N LYS A 36 -6.24 4.89 -10.67
CA LYS A 36 -5.31 4.64 -11.78
C LYS A 36 -4.58 3.31 -11.64
N VAL A 37 -4.11 2.96 -10.43
CA VAL A 37 -3.38 1.71 -10.18
C VAL A 37 -4.32 0.50 -10.29
N LEU A 38 -5.53 0.59 -9.73
CA LEU A 38 -6.49 -0.53 -9.69
C LEU A 38 -7.24 -0.73 -11.01
N GLY A 39 -7.50 0.35 -11.75
CA GLY A 39 -8.29 0.34 -12.98
C GLY A 39 -9.72 -0.15 -12.72
N ALA A 40 -10.18 -1.13 -13.51
CA ALA A 40 -11.51 -1.73 -13.35
C ALA A 40 -11.75 -2.44 -12.01
N LEU A 41 -10.70 -2.66 -11.21
CA LEU A 41 -10.83 -3.24 -9.87
C LEU A 41 -10.99 -2.17 -8.77
N ALA A 42 -10.97 -0.89 -9.14
CA ALA A 42 -11.12 0.19 -8.18
C ALA A 42 -12.53 0.19 -7.58
N PRO A 43 -12.68 0.32 -6.25
CA PRO A 43 -13.94 0.70 -5.63
C PRO A 43 -14.42 2.05 -6.14
N SER A 44 -15.64 2.44 -5.75
CA SER A 44 -16.16 3.77 -6.08
C SER A 44 -15.25 4.88 -5.50
N ALA A 45 -15.24 6.05 -6.15
CA ALA A 45 -14.48 7.20 -5.68
C ALA A 45 -14.87 7.61 -4.25
N ASN A 46 -16.16 7.51 -3.91
CA ASN A 46 -16.68 7.82 -2.57
C ASN A 46 -16.14 6.85 -1.51
N GLU A 47 -16.07 5.56 -1.83
CA GLU A 47 -15.54 4.55 -0.91
C GLU A 47 -14.03 4.74 -0.68
N LEU A 48 -13.26 4.93 -1.76
CA LEU A 48 -11.84 5.25 -1.67
C LEU A 48 -11.60 6.57 -0.91
N MET A 49 -12.47 7.56 -1.07
CA MET A 49 -12.39 8.81 -0.31
C MET A 49 -12.62 8.59 1.18
N SER A 50 -13.58 7.75 1.55
CA SER A 50 -13.86 7.39 2.94
C SER A 50 -12.67 6.66 3.56
N GLN A 51 -12.09 5.69 2.84
CA GLN A 51 -10.88 4.98 3.27
C GLN A 51 -9.71 5.95 3.42
N CYS A 52 -9.50 6.82 2.43
CA CYS A 52 -8.42 7.80 2.47
C CYS A 52 -8.51 8.75 3.68
N LYS A 53 -9.72 9.23 4.02
CA LYS A 53 -9.90 10.13 5.17
C LYS A 53 -9.69 9.44 6.52
N SER A 54 -9.94 8.13 6.58
CA SER A 54 -9.80 7.34 7.79
C SER A 54 -8.36 6.84 8.02
N ALA A 55 -7.57 6.74 6.94
CA ALA A 55 -6.17 6.36 7.00
C ALA A 55 -5.31 7.39 7.76
N SER A 56 -4.13 6.96 8.18
CA SER A 56 -3.03 7.80 8.64
C SER A 56 -2.32 8.51 7.48
N ASP A 57 -1.51 9.53 7.80
CA ASP A 57 -0.71 10.21 6.78
C ASP A 57 0.30 9.25 6.11
N SER A 58 0.83 8.28 6.87
CA SER A 58 1.78 7.29 6.37
C SER A 58 1.14 6.29 5.41
N GLU A 59 -0.06 5.78 5.72
CA GLU A 59 -0.83 4.90 4.82
C GLU A 59 -1.19 5.62 3.51
N ARG A 60 -1.57 6.91 3.58
CA ARG A 60 -1.76 7.74 2.37
C ARG A 60 -0.46 7.86 1.56
N GLY A 61 0.68 7.99 2.24
CA GLY A 61 2.01 7.94 1.62
C GLY A 61 2.28 6.62 0.90
N CYS A 62 1.96 5.49 1.54
CA CYS A 62 2.08 4.14 0.96
C CYS A 62 1.31 4.01 -0.35
N VAL A 63 0.07 4.50 -0.37
CA VAL A 63 -0.79 4.47 -1.56
C VAL A 63 -0.14 5.24 -2.72
N ILE A 64 0.39 6.44 -2.46
CA ILE A 64 1.04 7.28 -3.47
C ILE A 64 2.34 6.65 -4.00
N ALA A 65 3.11 6.00 -3.13
CA ALA A 65 4.35 5.32 -3.52
C ALA A 65 4.11 4.01 -4.30
N SER A 66 2.92 3.42 -4.17
CA SER A 66 2.56 2.17 -4.83
C SER A 66 2.30 2.35 -6.33
N SER A 67 2.89 1.50 -7.16
CA SER A 67 2.70 1.55 -8.63
C SER A 67 1.99 0.31 -9.18
N LYS A 68 1.80 -0.72 -8.36
CA LYS A 68 1.20 -2.00 -8.73
C LYS A 68 0.06 -2.34 -7.78
N LYS A 69 -0.96 -3.05 -8.30
CA LYS A 69 -2.14 -3.47 -7.54
C LYS A 69 -1.79 -4.23 -6.27
N GLY A 70 -0.85 -5.18 -6.36
CA GLY A 70 -0.40 -5.96 -5.21
C GLY A 70 0.31 -5.13 -4.14
N GLN A 71 1.05 -4.10 -4.53
CA GLN A 71 1.70 -3.17 -3.58
C GLN A 71 0.67 -2.32 -2.87
N LEU A 72 -0.30 -1.78 -3.62
CA LEU A 72 -1.38 -0.97 -3.06
C LEU A 72 -2.22 -1.77 -2.05
N ALA A 73 -2.42 -3.07 -2.28
CA ALA A 73 -3.13 -3.96 -1.37
C ALA A 73 -2.38 -4.22 -0.05
N GLN A 74 -1.11 -3.79 0.09
CA GLN A 74 -0.36 -3.85 1.35
C GLN A 74 -0.47 -2.54 2.16
N CYS A 75 -1.10 -1.49 1.60
CA CYS A 75 -1.25 -0.19 2.26
C CYS A 75 -2.55 -0.02 3.05
N LEU A 76 -3.47 -0.98 2.93
CA LEU A 76 -4.86 -0.93 3.41
C LEU A 76 -5.16 -2.13 4.30
#